data_AF-A0A543FF92-F1
#
_entry.id   AF-A0A543FF92-F1
#
_cell.length_a   1.000
_cell.length_b   1.000
_cell.length_c   1.000
_cell.angle_alpha   90.00
_cell.angle_beta   90.00
_cell.angle_gamma   90.00
#
_symmetry.space_group_name_H-M   'P 1'
#
loop_
_entity.id
_entity.type
_entity.pdbx_description
1 polymer ?
#
loop_
_entity_poly.entity_id
_entity_poly.type
_entity_poly.pdbx_seq_one_letter_code
_entity_poly.pdbx_strand_id
1 'polypeptide(L)'
;MRTRFNVGMTDIDAAAARPTAEWLESCVGADSVWRPAELPEGLRHQESRRFLSTIGYPAVSLSAVRFDSSALPAQGLWEADPDELFGRREPDDDSAPVKYCYGLGVYGNNYTLMLDGELGVVDVYDPSGWDHGDGYRGRAFDSLAELAGAVGTLTRYLARLEEGEEPATVLRELSESVTMSGWADSGFWISAFEHLEDEYGVAGRQA
;
A
#
# COMPACT_ATOMS: atom_id res chain seq x y z
N MET A 1 -27.56 -0.08 -30.62
CA MET A 1 -27.56 -0.55 -29.22
C MET A 1 -26.23 -1.26 -28.99
N ARG A 2 -25.23 -0.55 -28.47
CA ARG A 2 -23.90 -1.13 -28.18
C ARG A 2 -23.91 -1.51 -26.70
N THR A 3 -24.04 -2.79 -26.42
CA THR A 3 -23.78 -3.36 -25.10
C THR A 3 -22.29 -3.14 -24.82
N ARG A 4 -21.95 -2.17 -23.97
CA ARG A 4 -20.63 -2.14 -23.34
C ARG A 4 -20.61 -3.33 -22.39
N PHE A 5 -19.89 -4.37 -22.77
CA PHE A 5 -19.61 -5.48 -21.88
C PHE A 5 -18.84 -4.95 -20.67
N ASN A 6 -19.26 -5.38 -19.49
CA ASN A 6 -18.67 -5.10 -18.20
C ASN A 6 -17.34 -5.87 -18.04
N VAL A 7 -16.38 -5.62 -18.94
CA VAL A 7 -15.08 -6.33 -19.02
C VAL A 7 -14.04 -5.71 -18.07
N GLY A 8 -14.25 -4.49 -17.57
CA GLY A 8 -13.24 -3.76 -16.80
C GLY A 8 -13.08 -4.21 -15.34
N MET A 9 -14.14 -4.68 -14.69
CA MET A 9 -14.16 -4.85 -13.23
C MET A 9 -13.49 -6.15 -12.76
N THR A 10 -13.68 -7.27 -13.48
CA THR A 10 -13.07 -8.55 -13.10
C THR A 10 -11.59 -8.66 -13.46
N ASP A 11 -11.17 -7.95 -14.52
CA ASP A 11 -9.79 -8.04 -15.02
C ASP A 11 -8.82 -7.22 -14.16
N ILE A 12 -9.27 -6.07 -13.63
CA ILE A 12 -8.47 -5.28 -12.68
C ILE A 12 -8.29 -6.04 -11.37
N ASP A 13 -9.36 -6.59 -10.80
CA ASP A 13 -9.30 -7.33 -9.53
C ASP A 13 -8.40 -8.57 -9.64
N ALA A 14 -8.55 -9.34 -10.71
CA ALA A 14 -7.74 -10.54 -10.95
C ALA A 14 -6.25 -10.20 -11.14
N ALA A 15 -5.94 -9.10 -11.83
CA ALA A 15 -4.57 -8.64 -12.01
C ALA A 15 -3.99 -8.05 -10.73
N ALA A 16 -4.78 -7.31 -9.94
CA ALA A 16 -4.37 -6.76 -8.65
C ALA A 16 -4.09 -7.85 -7.61
N ALA A 17 -4.83 -8.95 -7.63
CA ALA A 17 -4.57 -10.10 -6.75
C ALA A 17 -3.26 -10.83 -7.09
N ARG A 18 -2.75 -10.69 -8.33
CA ARG A 18 -1.51 -11.34 -8.81
C ARG A 18 -0.75 -10.39 -9.74
N PRO A 19 -0.21 -9.28 -9.20
CA PRO A 19 0.36 -8.25 -10.04
C PRO A 19 1.60 -8.77 -10.75
N THR A 20 1.67 -8.50 -12.06
CA THR A 20 2.90 -8.70 -12.84
C THR A 20 3.65 -7.38 -12.97
N ALA A 21 4.91 -7.46 -13.39
CA ALA A 21 5.70 -6.28 -13.73
C ALA A 21 4.96 -5.40 -14.74
N GLU A 22 4.52 -5.98 -15.86
CA GLU A 22 3.86 -5.25 -16.94
C GLU A 22 2.56 -4.60 -16.48
N TRP A 23 1.79 -5.27 -15.62
CA TRP A 23 0.57 -4.69 -15.07
C TRP A 23 0.88 -3.50 -14.17
N LEU A 24 1.83 -3.61 -13.23
CA LEU A 24 2.20 -2.48 -12.37
C LEU A 24 2.74 -1.31 -13.20
N GLU A 25 3.62 -1.56 -14.15
CA GLU A 25 4.17 -0.54 -15.05
C GLU A 25 3.07 0.16 -15.85
N SER A 26 2.02 -0.56 -16.26
CA SER A 26 0.85 0.03 -16.91
C SER A 26 -0.04 0.85 -15.97
N CYS A 27 0.03 0.62 -14.65
CA CYS A 27 -0.71 1.38 -13.65
C CYS A 27 0.03 2.67 -13.26
N VAL A 28 1.33 2.59 -13.00
CA VAL A 28 2.12 3.68 -12.38
C VAL A 28 3.20 4.28 -13.29
N GLY A 29 3.43 3.69 -14.46
CA GLY A 29 4.55 4.00 -15.34
C GLY A 29 5.79 3.16 -15.01
N ALA A 30 6.57 2.79 -16.03
CA ALA A 30 7.72 1.90 -15.88
C ALA A 30 8.82 2.46 -14.96
N ASP A 31 9.09 3.77 -15.07
CA ASP A 31 10.09 4.46 -14.25
C ASP A 31 9.66 4.60 -12.77
N SER A 32 8.38 4.37 -12.48
CA SER A 32 7.81 4.42 -11.12
C SER A 32 7.75 3.06 -10.46
N VAL A 33 8.23 1.98 -11.11
CA VAL A 33 8.32 0.66 -10.49
C VAL A 33 9.74 0.44 -9.99
N TRP A 34 9.90 0.53 -8.68
CA TRP A 34 11.18 0.36 -8.02
C TRP A 34 11.57 -1.12 -7.89
N ARG A 35 12.76 -1.45 -8.39
CA ARG A 35 13.39 -2.77 -8.28
C ARG A 35 14.78 -2.60 -7.69
N PRO A 36 14.98 -2.91 -6.40
CA PRO A 36 16.29 -2.76 -5.77
C PRO A 36 17.31 -3.69 -6.42
N ALA A 37 18.52 -3.18 -6.67
CA ALA A 37 19.65 -3.99 -7.14
C ALA A 37 20.16 -4.95 -6.04
N GLU A 38 20.08 -4.51 -4.78
CA GLU A 38 20.47 -5.28 -3.61
C GLU A 38 19.36 -5.21 -2.56
N LEU A 39 19.06 -6.34 -1.92
CA LEU A 39 18.06 -6.45 -0.88
C LEU A 39 18.75 -6.71 0.47
N PRO A 40 18.29 -6.06 1.56
CA PRO A 40 18.83 -6.28 2.90
C PRO A 40 18.90 -7.77 3.26
N GLU A 41 19.94 -8.18 3.98
CA GLU A 41 20.10 -9.57 4.43
C GLU A 41 18.99 -10.00 5.41
N GLY A 42 18.46 -9.05 6.19
CA GLY A 42 17.38 -9.29 7.15
C GLY A 42 16.01 -9.55 6.50
N LEU A 43 15.82 -9.20 5.22
CA LEU A 43 14.62 -9.58 4.45
C LEU A 43 14.74 -11.04 4.01
N ARG A 44 14.47 -11.98 4.91
CA ARG A 44 14.62 -13.43 4.71
C ARG A 44 13.43 -14.08 3.97
N HIS A 45 12.28 -13.44 3.96
CA HIS A 45 11.09 -13.96 3.30
C HIS A 45 11.28 -14.08 1.78
N GLN A 46 11.38 -15.32 1.27
CA GLN A 46 11.80 -15.59 -0.10
C GLN A 46 10.85 -15.00 -1.16
N GLU A 47 9.55 -15.07 -0.93
CA GLU A 47 8.57 -14.54 -1.89
C GLU A 47 8.63 -13.01 -1.98
N SER A 48 8.84 -12.31 -0.86
CA SER A 48 9.03 -10.85 -0.88
C SER A 48 10.31 -10.46 -1.62
N ARG A 49 11.41 -11.19 -1.40
CA ARG A 49 12.66 -10.96 -2.13
C ARG A 49 12.47 -11.17 -3.63
N ARG A 50 11.84 -12.29 -4.00
CA ARG A 50 11.53 -12.61 -5.40
C ARG A 50 10.69 -11.50 -6.02
N PHE A 51 9.59 -11.12 -5.36
CA PHE A 51 8.70 -10.06 -5.82
C PHE A 51 9.44 -8.76 -6.11
N LEU A 52 10.25 -8.26 -5.17
CA LEU A 52 11.02 -7.02 -5.36
C LEU A 52 12.03 -7.12 -6.50
N SER A 53 12.68 -8.28 -6.66
CA SER A 53 13.70 -8.48 -7.71
C SER A 53 13.13 -8.73 -9.11
N THR A 54 11.91 -9.27 -9.23
CA THR A 54 11.31 -9.65 -10.53
C THR A 54 10.16 -8.76 -10.97
N ILE A 55 9.29 -8.37 -10.04
CA ILE A 55 8.08 -7.58 -10.31
C ILE A 55 8.31 -6.12 -9.95
N GLY A 56 8.91 -5.86 -8.79
CA GLY A 56 9.14 -4.52 -8.26
C GLY A 56 7.94 -3.98 -7.48
N TYR A 57 8.13 -2.84 -6.83
CA TYR A 57 7.13 -2.19 -6.01
C TYR A 57 6.86 -0.76 -6.50
N PRO A 58 5.60 -0.28 -6.52
CA PRO A 58 5.29 1.10 -6.89
C PRO A 58 5.99 2.11 -6.00
N ALA A 59 6.85 2.96 -6.57
CA ALA A 59 7.48 4.11 -5.94
C ALA A 59 6.78 5.38 -6.43
N VAL A 60 5.63 5.69 -5.83
CA VAL A 60 4.71 6.75 -6.29
C VAL A 60 4.32 7.67 -5.14
N SER A 61 3.86 8.86 -5.48
CA SER A 61 3.19 9.76 -4.54
C SER A 61 1.76 9.97 -5.04
N LEU A 62 0.79 9.52 -4.26
CA LEU A 62 -0.64 9.63 -4.54
C LEU A 62 -1.24 10.62 -3.54
N SER A 63 -1.18 11.92 -3.88
CA SER A 63 -1.57 13.00 -2.96
C SER A 63 -3.03 12.91 -2.51
N ALA A 64 -3.91 12.41 -3.38
CA ALA A 64 -5.35 12.29 -3.13
C ALA A 64 -5.70 11.38 -1.94
N VAL A 65 -4.83 10.42 -1.64
CA VAL A 65 -4.96 9.51 -0.49
C VAL A 65 -3.83 9.67 0.51
N ARG A 66 -3.00 10.71 0.34
CA ARG A 66 -1.81 10.99 1.14
C ARG A 66 -0.86 9.80 1.26
N PHE A 67 -0.77 8.97 0.22
CA PHE A 67 0.17 7.84 0.17
C PHE A 67 1.46 8.25 -0.54
N ASP A 68 2.61 7.90 0.04
CA ASP A 68 3.91 8.18 -0.56
C ASP A 68 4.92 7.05 -0.32
N SER A 69 5.41 6.48 -1.42
CA SER A 69 6.53 5.54 -1.50
C SER A 69 7.61 6.01 -2.48
N SER A 70 7.52 7.25 -2.97
CA SER A 70 8.38 7.81 -4.03
C SER A 70 9.84 7.95 -3.64
N ALA A 71 10.14 7.93 -2.33
CA ALA A 71 11.49 8.02 -1.80
C ALA A 71 12.29 6.69 -1.93
N LEU A 72 11.62 5.56 -2.14
CA LEU A 72 12.25 4.22 -2.17
C LEU A 72 13.45 4.11 -3.13
N PRO A 73 13.41 4.62 -4.38
CA PRO A 73 14.56 4.52 -5.28
C PRO A 73 15.81 5.22 -4.77
N ALA A 74 15.66 6.29 -4.00
CA ALA A 74 16.78 7.08 -3.49
C ALA A 74 17.24 6.62 -2.11
N GLN A 75 16.32 6.17 -1.25
CA GLN A 75 16.60 5.87 0.16
C GLN A 75 16.68 4.36 0.46
N GLY A 76 16.08 3.52 -0.39
CA GLY A 76 15.89 2.11 -0.12
C GLY A 76 14.85 1.86 0.97
N LEU A 77 14.84 0.64 1.52
CA LEU A 77 13.96 0.28 2.62
C LEU A 77 14.50 0.87 3.93
N TRP A 78 13.61 1.49 4.69
CA TRP A 78 13.90 1.81 6.08
C TRP A 78 13.86 0.52 6.91
N GLU A 79 15.02 0.08 7.42
CA GLU A 79 15.13 -1.07 8.31
C GLU A 79 14.87 -0.67 9.77
N ALA A 80 14.05 -1.44 10.47
CA ALA A 80 13.74 -1.22 11.87
C ALA A 80 13.54 -2.52 12.64
N ASP A 81 13.60 -2.42 13.96
CA ASP A 81 13.31 -3.51 14.87
C ASP A 81 11.80 -3.59 15.15
N PRO A 82 11.09 -4.63 14.67
CA PRO A 82 9.65 -4.72 14.86
C PRO A 82 9.26 -4.95 16.32
N ASP A 83 10.14 -5.49 17.17
CA ASP A 83 9.79 -5.67 18.58
C ASP A 83 9.89 -4.36 19.36
N GLU A 84 10.79 -3.45 18.96
CA GLU A 84 10.83 -2.08 19.47
C GLU A 84 9.64 -1.26 18.93
N LEU A 85 9.45 -1.25 17.61
CA LEU A 85 8.39 -0.45 16.97
C LEU A 85 6.97 -0.82 17.43
N PHE A 86 6.74 -2.11 17.70
CA PHE A 86 5.43 -2.62 18.10
C PHE A 86 5.33 -2.92 19.61
N GLY A 87 6.29 -2.44 20.41
CA GLY A 87 6.30 -2.56 21.89
C GLY A 87 6.24 -3.98 22.43
N ARG A 88 6.83 -4.93 21.71
CA ARG A 88 6.99 -6.31 22.17
C ARG A 88 8.21 -6.48 23.07
N ARG A 89 9.09 -5.49 23.12
CA ARG A 89 10.26 -5.41 24.00
C ARG A 89 10.06 -4.38 25.11
N GLU A 90 10.69 -4.60 26.27
CA GLU A 90 10.67 -3.62 27.35
C GLU A 90 11.39 -2.32 26.92
N PRO A 91 10.92 -1.15 27.36
CA PRO A 91 11.67 0.09 27.21
C PRO A 91 13.10 -0.06 27.77
N ASP A 92 14.09 0.50 27.09
CA ASP A 92 15.54 0.44 27.42
C ASP A 92 16.23 -0.93 27.24
N ASP A 93 15.63 -1.87 26.49
CA ASP A 93 16.34 -3.09 26.07
C ASP A 93 17.21 -2.84 24.82
N ASP A 94 18.50 -2.57 25.05
CA ASP A 94 19.54 -2.35 24.04
C ASP A 94 20.02 -3.63 23.31
N SER A 95 19.31 -4.76 23.47
CA SER A 95 19.65 -6.00 22.76
C SER A 95 19.54 -5.81 21.25
N ALA A 96 20.48 -6.41 20.50
CA ALA A 96 20.46 -6.35 19.05
C ALA A 96 19.16 -6.99 18.48
N PRO A 97 18.58 -6.41 17.42
CA PRO A 97 17.40 -6.98 16.77
C PRO A 97 17.68 -8.40 16.28
N VAL A 98 16.74 -9.33 16.53
CA VAL A 98 16.83 -10.71 16.03
C VAL A 98 16.15 -10.90 14.66
N LYS A 99 15.27 -9.96 14.32
CA LYS A 99 14.48 -9.86 13.08
C LYS A 99 14.31 -8.38 12.74
N TYR A 100 13.92 -8.11 11.50
CA TYR A 100 13.76 -6.76 10.99
C TYR A 100 12.43 -6.62 10.26
N CYS A 101 11.89 -5.41 10.25
CA CYS A 101 10.84 -5.00 9.34
C CYS A 101 11.30 -3.81 8.50
N TYR A 102 10.60 -3.59 7.38
CA TYR A 102 11.03 -2.70 6.32
C TYR A 102 9.92 -1.74 5.89
N GLY A 103 10.16 -0.43 6.02
CA GLY A 103 9.20 0.59 5.59
C GLY A 103 9.06 0.62 4.06
N LEU A 104 7.81 0.56 3.57
CA LEU A 104 7.47 0.57 2.15
C LEU A 104 6.85 1.89 1.67
N GLY A 105 6.40 2.72 2.60
CA GLY A 105 5.74 3.98 2.30
C GLY A 105 4.93 4.47 3.47
N VAL A 106 4.54 5.73 3.41
CA VAL A 106 3.71 6.39 4.41
C VAL A 106 2.32 6.66 3.85
N TYR A 107 1.30 6.68 4.70
CA TYR A 107 -0.05 7.07 4.31
C TYR A 107 -0.79 7.85 5.39
N GLY A 108 -1.86 8.54 4.99
CA GLY A 108 -2.75 9.27 5.89
C GLY A 108 -2.01 10.35 6.68
N ASN A 109 -1.94 10.17 8.01
CA ASN A 109 -1.27 11.08 8.94
C ASN A 109 0.06 10.51 9.46
N ASN A 110 0.94 10.07 8.55
CA ASN A 110 2.26 9.47 8.81
C ASN A 110 2.25 8.01 9.31
N TYR A 111 1.19 7.25 9.07
CA TYR A 111 1.26 5.80 9.27
C TYR A 111 2.25 5.20 8.28
N THR A 112 3.07 4.25 8.70
CA THR A 112 4.03 3.56 7.83
C THR A 112 3.58 2.12 7.59
N LEU A 113 3.66 1.67 6.34
CA LEU A 113 3.46 0.27 5.98
C LEU A 113 4.79 -0.47 6.16
N MET A 114 4.82 -1.42 7.10
CA MET A 114 6.01 -2.15 7.50
C MET A 114 5.92 -3.60 7.03
N LEU A 115 6.84 -3.99 6.14
CA LEU A 115 7.00 -5.37 5.69
C LEU A 115 7.79 -6.16 6.74
N ASP A 116 7.19 -7.21 7.29
CA ASP A 116 7.92 -8.15 8.14
C ASP A 116 8.97 -8.93 7.32
N GLY A 117 10.22 -8.86 7.75
CA GLY A 117 11.36 -9.43 7.03
C GLY A 117 11.35 -10.96 6.97
N GLU A 118 10.68 -11.64 7.89
CA GLU A 118 10.64 -13.11 7.96
C GLU A 118 9.32 -13.69 7.46
N LEU A 119 8.21 -13.03 7.79
CA LEU A 119 6.85 -13.48 7.46
C LEU A 119 6.31 -12.92 6.15
N GLY A 120 6.85 -11.78 5.68
CA GLY A 120 6.42 -11.15 4.43
C GLY A 120 5.05 -10.48 4.47
N VAL A 121 4.43 -10.39 5.63
CA VAL A 121 3.17 -9.66 5.87
C VAL A 121 3.45 -8.17 5.99
N VAL A 122 2.42 -7.34 5.75
CA VAL A 122 2.52 -5.88 5.89
C VAL A 122 1.65 -5.42 7.04
N ASP A 123 2.27 -4.86 8.06
CA ASP A 123 1.60 -4.30 9.23
C ASP A 123 1.64 -2.76 9.20
N VAL A 124 0.71 -2.13 9.92
CA VAL A 124 0.64 -0.68 10.07
C VAL A 124 1.39 -0.25 11.32
N TYR A 125 2.31 0.69 11.15
CA TYR A 125 3.01 1.38 12.23
C TYR A 125 2.53 2.83 12.37
N ASP A 126 2.16 3.20 13.60
CA ASP A 126 1.89 4.57 14.03
C ASP A 126 3.11 5.14 14.78
N PRO A 127 3.82 6.13 14.20
CA PRO A 127 4.99 6.73 14.85
C PRO A 127 4.65 7.44 16.16
N SER A 128 3.39 7.82 16.37
CA SER A 128 2.94 8.46 17.61
C SER A 128 2.91 7.51 18.81
N GLY A 129 2.99 6.19 18.56
CA GLY A 129 3.04 5.17 19.60
C GLY A 129 4.44 4.69 19.97
N TRP A 130 5.49 5.21 19.31
CA TRP A 130 6.87 4.72 19.46
C TRP A 130 7.39 4.80 20.91
N ASP A 131 7.19 5.95 21.56
CA ASP A 131 7.65 6.22 22.93
C ASP A 131 6.87 5.44 24.00
N HIS A 132 5.86 4.67 23.58
CA HIS A 132 5.00 3.88 24.45
C HIS A 132 4.88 2.41 24.03
N GLY A 133 5.60 1.98 22.98
CA GLY A 133 5.45 0.63 22.44
C GLY A 133 4.05 0.34 21.88
N ASP A 134 3.28 1.36 21.52
CA ASP A 134 1.91 1.23 21.01
C ASP A 134 1.83 1.60 19.53
N GLY A 135 2.91 1.39 18.79
CA GLY A 135 2.99 1.70 17.36
C GLY A 135 2.20 0.74 16.49
N TYR A 136 1.78 -0.43 16.97
CA TYR A 136 1.08 -1.41 16.13
C TYR A 136 -0.40 -1.02 15.93
N ARG A 137 -0.82 -0.86 14.68
CA ARG A 137 -2.22 -0.54 14.31
C ARG A 137 -2.93 -1.65 13.56
N GLY A 138 -2.36 -2.86 13.55
CA GLY A 138 -2.95 -4.01 12.90
C GLY A 138 -2.28 -4.35 11.57
N ARG A 139 -2.76 -5.44 10.98
CA ARG A 139 -2.31 -5.90 9.67
C ARG A 139 -2.96 -5.11 8.55
N ALA A 140 -2.17 -4.68 7.57
CA ALA A 140 -2.67 -4.03 6.37
C ALA A 140 -2.91 -5.02 5.23
N PHE A 141 -1.95 -5.92 4.98
CA PHE A 141 -1.95 -6.89 3.88
C PHE A 141 -1.22 -8.17 4.26
N ASP A 142 -1.59 -9.31 3.68
CA ASP A 142 -0.94 -10.59 3.96
C ASP A 142 0.32 -10.81 3.11
N SER A 143 0.59 -9.94 2.12
CA SER A 143 1.82 -9.97 1.35
C SER A 143 2.18 -8.64 0.69
N LEU A 144 3.45 -8.51 0.31
CA LEU A 144 3.91 -7.38 -0.53
C LEU A 144 3.18 -7.31 -1.89
N ALA A 145 2.83 -8.47 -2.46
CA ALA A 145 2.12 -8.54 -3.72
C ALA A 145 0.71 -7.95 -3.61
N GLU A 146 0.00 -8.24 -2.52
CA GLU A 146 -1.32 -7.65 -2.27
C GLU A 146 -1.25 -6.12 -2.11
N LEU A 147 -0.27 -5.62 -1.35
CA LEU A 147 -0.08 -4.18 -1.21
C LEU A 147 0.22 -3.52 -2.56
N ALA A 148 1.12 -4.09 -3.37
CA ALA A 148 1.43 -3.56 -4.70
C ALA A 148 0.20 -3.57 -5.61
N GLY A 149 -0.61 -4.64 -5.53
CA GLY A 149 -1.92 -4.74 -6.18
C GLY A 149 -2.86 -3.62 -5.77
N ALA A 150 -3.01 -3.39 -4.47
CA ALA A 150 -3.85 -2.33 -3.91
C ALA A 150 -3.42 -0.93 -4.40
N VAL A 151 -2.13 -0.62 -4.37
CA VAL A 151 -1.59 0.67 -4.87
C VAL A 151 -1.80 0.80 -6.38
N GLY A 152 -1.59 -0.27 -7.14
CA GLY A 152 -1.84 -0.28 -8.59
C GLY A 152 -3.31 -0.04 -8.94
N THR A 153 -4.23 -0.71 -8.22
CA THR A 153 -5.68 -0.48 -8.34
C THR A 153 -6.01 0.96 -8.01
N LEU A 154 -5.55 1.47 -6.87
CA LEU A 154 -5.81 2.85 -6.47
C LEU A 154 -5.34 3.86 -7.52
N THR A 155 -4.13 3.67 -8.07
CA THR A 155 -3.59 4.54 -9.13
C THR A 155 -4.49 4.54 -10.38
N ARG A 156 -4.97 3.36 -10.81
CA ARG A 156 -5.89 3.24 -11.97
C ARG A 156 -7.18 4.00 -11.73
N TYR A 157 -7.75 3.93 -10.54
CA TYR A 157 -8.99 4.63 -10.21
C TYR A 157 -8.78 6.14 -10.06
N LEU A 158 -7.66 6.58 -9.49
CA LEU A 158 -7.29 8.00 -9.44
C LEU A 158 -7.13 8.59 -10.84
N ALA A 159 -6.48 7.88 -11.77
CA ALA A 159 -6.36 8.33 -13.17
C ALA A 159 -7.73 8.56 -13.83
N ARG A 160 -8.73 7.72 -13.54
CA ARG A 160 -10.10 7.90 -14.04
C ARG A 160 -10.75 9.20 -13.51
N LEU A 161 -10.50 9.53 -12.25
CA LEU A 161 -10.96 10.80 -11.66
C LEU A 161 -10.28 12.00 -12.32
N GLU A 162 -8.96 11.92 -12.56
CA GLU A 162 -8.18 12.96 -13.24
C GLU A 162 -8.62 13.15 -14.71
N GLU A 163 -9.03 12.08 -15.38
CA GLU A 163 -9.62 12.09 -16.72
C GLU A 163 -11.05 12.68 -16.74
N GLY A 164 -11.63 12.96 -15.57
CA GLY A 164 -12.93 13.61 -15.41
C GLY A 164 -14.12 12.66 -15.42
N GLU A 165 -13.92 11.37 -15.13
CA GLU A 165 -15.03 10.47 -14.85
C GLU A 165 -15.80 10.91 -13.60
N GLU A 166 -17.08 10.55 -13.53
CA GLU A 166 -17.97 10.99 -12.45
C GLU A 166 -17.53 10.36 -11.10
N PRO A 167 -17.18 11.16 -10.07
CA PRO A 167 -16.57 10.62 -8.88
C PRO A 167 -17.39 9.59 -8.11
N ALA A 168 -18.70 9.77 -7.96
CA ALA A 168 -19.52 8.82 -7.21
C ALA A 168 -19.52 7.42 -7.86
N THR A 169 -19.46 7.37 -9.19
CA THR A 169 -19.36 6.14 -9.97
C THR A 169 -18.01 5.47 -9.75
N VAL A 170 -16.92 6.23 -9.87
CA VAL A 170 -15.55 5.71 -9.71
C VAL A 170 -15.32 5.22 -8.28
N LEU A 171 -15.72 5.99 -7.27
CA LEU A 171 -15.57 5.62 -5.86
C LEU A 171 -16.42 4.41 -5.47
N ARG A 172 -17.65 4.28 -5.99
CA ARG A 172 -18.47 3.08 -5.80
C ARG A 172 -17.80 1.84 -6.38
N GLU A 173 -17.28 1.93 -7.59
CA GLU A 173 -16.60 0.81 -8.24
C GLU A 173 -15.29 0.44 -7.53
N LEU A 174 -14.55 1.43 -7.00
CA LEU A 174 -13.37 1.18 -6.17
C LEU A 174 -13.77 0.46 -4.88
N SER A 175 -14.82 0.90 -4.20
CA SER A 175 -15.33 0.26 -2.98
C SER A 175 -15.74 -1.19 -3.22
N GLU A 176 -16.41 -1.48 -4.34
CA GLU A 176 -16.77 -2.84 -4.74
C GLU A 176 -15.52 -3.72 -4.96
N SER A 177 -14.51 -3.21 -5.69
CA SER A 177 -13.23 -3.89 -5.91
C SER A 177 -12.49 -4.22 -4.61
N VAL A 178 -12.39 -3.24 -3.70
CA VAL A 178 -11.73 -3.40 -2.39
C VAL A 178 -12.44 -4.43 -1.52
N THR A 179 -13.78 -4.42 -1.52
CA THR A 179 -14.59 -5.39 -0.80
C THR A 179 -14.39 -6.80 -1.35
N MET A 180 -14.41 -6.98 -2.66
CA MET A 180 -14.22 -8.28 -3.31
C MET A 180 -12.81 -8.83 -3.10
N SER A 181 -11.82 -7.95 -2.96
CA SER A 181 -10.43 -8.32 -2.66
C SER A 181 -10.21 -8.68 -1.18
N GLY A 182 -11.19 -8.43 -0.31
CA GLY A 182 -11.07 -8.67 1.13
C GLY A 182 -10.25 -7.64 1.89
N TRP A 183 -9.99 -6.47 1.28
CA TRP A 183 -9.13 -5.43 1.87
C TRP A 183 -9.92 -4.32 2.58
N ALA A 184 -11.26 -4.40 2.61
CA ALA A 184 -12.12 -3.34 3.13
C ALA A 184 -11.85 -2.98 4.59
N ASP A 185 -11.46 -3.96 5.41
CA ASP A 185 -11.18 -3.75 6.84
C ASP A 185 -9.72 -3.28 7.10
N SER A 186 -8.91 -3.12 6.07
CA SER A 186 -7.54 -2.63 6.19
C SER A 186 -7.51 -1.14 6.54
N GLY A 187 -6.73 -0.76 7.56
CA GLY A 187 -6.56 0.64 7.96
C GLY A 187 -6.02 1.53 6.83
N PHE A 188 -5.32 0.96 5.85
CA PHE A 188 -4.91 1.64 4.63
C PHE A 188 -6.12 2.10 3.80
N TRP A 189 -7.06 1.19 3.52
CA TRP A 189 -8.23 1.49 2.69
C TRP A 189 -9.24 2.37 3.40
N ILE A 190 -9.42 2.21 4.71
CA ILE A 190 -10.26 3.11 5.51
C ILE A 190 -9.74 4.56 5.37
N SER A 191 -8.44 4.78 5.61
CA SER A 191 -7.84 6.12 5.47
C SER A 191 -7.88 6.64 4.02
N ALA A 192 -7.68 5.77 3.03
CA ALA A 192 -7.76 6.16 1.63
C ALA A 192 -9.17 6.62 1.25
N PHE A 193 -10.22 5.90 1.65
CA PHE A 193 -11.60 6.30 1.38
C PHE A 193 -11.99 7.58 2.10
N GLU A 194 -11.58 7.77 3.37
CA GLU A 194 -11.80 9.04 4.07
C GLU A 194 -11.25 10.23 3.27
N HIS A 195 -10.03 10.13 2.74
CA HIS A 195 -9.43 11.21 1.94
C HIS A 195 -10.08 11.39 0.56
N LEU A 196 -10.43 10.28 -0.12
CA LEU A 196 -11.13 10.35 -1.40
C LEU A 196 -12.53 10.95 -1.27
N GLU A 197 -13.23 10.66 -0.17
CA GLU A 197 -14.52 11.26 0.15
C GLU A 197 -14.38 12.74 0.53
N ASP A 198 -13.33 13.14 1.23
CA ASP A 198 -13.08 14.57 1.49
C ASP A 198 -12.74 15.35 0.20
N GLU A 199 -11.97 14.76 -0.72
CA GLU A 199 -11.53 15.42 -1.95
C GLU A 199 -12.59 15.40 -3.06
N TYR A 200 -13.25 14.26 -3.25
CA TYR A 200 -14.16 13.99 -4.35
C TYR A 200 -15.60 13.69 -3.91
N GLY A 201 -15.81 13.40 -2.62
CA GLY A 201 -17.12 13.17 -2.03
C GLY A 201 -17.90 14.48 -1.87
N VAL A 202 -18.80 14.66 -2.84
CA VAL A 202 -20.10 15.35 -2.81
C VAL A 202 -20.53 15.87 -1.42
N ALA A 203 -19.96 17.00 -0.98
CA ALA A 203 -20.56 17.80 0.08
C ALA A 203 -22.01 18.10 -0.31
N GLY A 204 -22.94 17.70 0.55
CA GLY A 204 -24.34 18.04 0.39
C GLY A 204 -24.49 19.51 0.03
N ARG A 205 -25.28 19.77 -1.00
CA ARG A 205 -25.93 21.06 -1.21
C ARG A 205 -26.49 21.53 0.13
N GLN A 206 -25.88 22.53 0.74
CA GLN A 206 -26.62 23.45 1.57
C GLN A 206 -26.99 24.62 0.65
N ALA A 207 -28.19 24.53 0.10
CA ALA A 207 -29.01 25.69 -0.21
C ALA A 207 -29.70 26.15 1.08
#